data_AF-A0A7U9Q3X6-F1
#
_entry.id   AF-A0A7U9Q3X6-F1
#
_cell.length_a   1.000
_cell.length_b   1.000
_cell.length_c   1.000
_cell.angle_alpha   90.00
_cell.angle_beta   90.00
_cell.angle_gamma   90.00
#
_symmetry.space_group_name_H-M   'P 1'
#
loop_
_entity.id
_entity.type
_entity.pdbx_description
1 polymer ?
#
loop_
_entity_poly.entity_id
_entity_poly.type
_entity_poly.pdbx_seq_one_letter_code
_entity_poly.pdbx_strand_id
1 'polypeptide(L)'
;MAIMTDERWPEAAEVARLAQDTVPGVTAADVRPIGEGGDHASWWVGPDHVARCALDRGGSERLRREVALRELIGDRVGVPVPVSVANGEWARGRAFTLDTRLGGVSAELRAVTAAGEAELARLLVLLAEVPVASAEALGVPPEAPRNMPGLLRRATAAAESVAARGEFASDLLPRLHVPGRRAPPHPARWCTTTSRESICSSPRTAGSAACWTGRTR
;
A
#
# COMPACT_ATOMS: atom_id res chain seq x y z
N MET A 1 16.41 31.21 -19.79
CA MET A 1 17.42 30.23 -19.34
C MET A 1 16.76 28.87 -19.39
N ALA A 2 16.95 28.13 -20.48
CA ALA A 2 16.33 26.81 -20.63
C ALA A 2 17.08 25.82 -19.74
N ILE A 3 16.40 25.26 -18.74
CA ILE A 3 16.90 24.10 -18.01
C ILE A 3 16.77 22.95 -19.01
N MET A 4 17.85 22.67 -19.75
CA MET A 4 17.99 21.38 -20.42
C MET A 4 18.06 20.34 -19.33
N THR A 5 16.94 19.65 -19.10
CA THR A 5 16.94 18.43 -18.30
C THR A 5 17.78 17.44 -19.08
N ASP A 6 19.07 17.32 -18.71
CA ASP A 6 19.92 16.28 -19.27
C ASP A 6 19.32 14.95 -18.79
N GLU A 7 18.61 14.30 -19.70
CA GLU A 7 17.95 13.02 -19.51
C GLU A 7 19.05 11.95 -19.51
N ARG A 8 19.92 12.04 -18.51
CA ARG A 8 21.00 11.10 -18.30
C ARG A 8 20.40 9.80 -17.83
N TRP A 9 20.73 8.72 -18.50
CA TRP A 9 20.41 7.34 -18.13
C TRP A 9 21.63 6.68 -17.49
N PRO A 10 21.46 5.84 -16.46
CA PRO A 10 22.55 5.05 -15.92
C PRO A 10 22.98 4.01 -16.96
N GLU A 11 24.29 3.81 -17.10
CA GLU A 11 24.85 2.77 -17.96
C GLU A 11 25.14 1.49 -17.16
N ALA A 12 25.18 0.34 -17.84
CA ALA A 12 25.49 -0.95 -17.20
C ALA A 12 26.80 -0.93 -16.41
N ALA A 13 27.83 -0.24 -16.91
CA ALA A 13 29.11 -0.08 -16.22
C ALA A 13 29.01 0.77 -14.94
N GLU A 14 28.13 1.76 -14.92
CA GLU A 14 27.88 2.58 -13.72
C GLU A 14 27.14 1.78 -12.64
N VAL A 15 26.12 1.03 -13.06
CA VAL A 15 25.38 0.13 -12.16
C VAL A 15 26.30 -0.96 -11.60
N ALA A 16 27.16 -1.56 -12.43
CA ALA A 16 28.14 -2.56 -11.97
C ALA A 16 29.08 -1.98 -10.91
N ARG A 17 29.60 -0.76 -11.11
CA ARG A 17 30.44 -0.08 -10.11
C ARG A 17 29.72 0.13 -8.79
N LEU A 18 28.46 0.56 -8.82
CA LEU A 18 27.65 0.78 -7.62
C LEU A 18 27.35 -0.52 -6.86
N ALA A 19 27.22 -1.64 -7.57
CA ALA A 19 26.94 -2.94 -6.97
C ALA A 19 28.20 -3.65 -6.46
N GLN A 20 29.40 -3.19 -6.82
CA GLN A 20 30.65 -3.95 -6.64
C GLN A 20 30.98 -4.27 -5.18
N ASP A 21 30.66 -3.36 -4.25
CA ASP A 21 30.88 -3.57 -2.82
C ASP A 21 29.98 -4.67 -2.23
N THR A 22 28.81 -4.91 -2.86
CA THR A 22 27.83 -5.90 -2.41
C THR A 22 27.92 -7.21 -3.20
N VAL A 23 28.28 -7.13 -4.49
CA VAL A 23 28.44 -8.25 -5.40
C VAL A 23 29.87 -8.22 -5.96
N PRO A 24 30.85 -8.77 -5.23
CA PRO A 24 32.24 -8.75 -5.66
C PRO A 24 32.44 -9.40 -7.02
N GLY A 25 33.20 -8.74 -7.89
CA GLY A 25 33.52 -9.24 -9.23
C GLY A 25 32.43 -9.02 -10.29
N VAL A 26 31.30 -8.38 -9.93
CA VAL A 26 30.28 -7.99 -10.92
C VAL A 26 30.88 -7.05 -11.97
N THR A 27 30.56 -7.30 -13.24
CA THR A 27 31.00 -6.49 -14.37
C THR A 27 29.80 -5.95 -15.15
N ALA A 28 30.07 -5.04 -16.10
CA ALA A 28 29.02 -4.53 -16.98
C ALA A 28 28.32 -5.64 -17.79
N ALA A 29 28.98 -6.77 -18.06
CA ALA A 29 28.39 -7.91 -18.78
C ALA A 29 27.35 -8.67 -17.94
N ASP A 30 27.45 -8.60 -16.61
CA ASP A 30 26.52 -9.20 -15.66
C ASP A 30 25.27 -8.33 -15.41
N VAL A 31 25.29 -7.10 -15.93
CA VAL A 31 24.24 -6.11 -15.77
C VAL A 31 23.40 -6.02 -17.02
N ARG A 32 22.11 -6.35 -16.92
CA ARG A 32 21.18 -6.37 -18.07
C ARG A 32 19.95 -5.52 -17.77
N PRO A 33 19.51 -4.65 -18.69
CA PRO A 33 18.33 -3.82 -18.46
C PRO A 33 17.07 -4.68 -18.31
N ILE A 34 16.17 -4.24 -17.44
CA ILE A 34 14.81 -4.79 -17.31
C ILE A 34 13.89 -3.90 -18.13
N GLY A 35 13.23 -4.48 -19.14
CA GLY A 35 12.45 -3.75 -20.14
C GLY A 35 11.09 -3.19 -19.66
N GLU A 36 10.88 -3.03 -18.36
CA GLU A 36 9.62 -2.53 -17.80
C GLU A 36 9.77 -1.07 -17.32
N GLY A 37 8.89 -0.22 -17.85
CA GLY A 37 8.93 1.23 -17.70
C GLY A 37 8.32 1.75 -16.42
N GLY A 38 8.92 2.82 -15.90
CA GLY A 38 8.47 3.61 -14.76
C GLY A 38 9.46 4.75 -14.49
N ASP A 39 9.32 5.44 -13.35
CA ASP A 39 10.23 6.56 -12.97
C ASP A 39 11.64 6.11 -12.52
N HIS A 40 12.00 4.86 -12.80
CA HIS A 40 13.25 4.21 -12.43
C HIS A 40 13.81 3.41 -13.61
N ALA A 41 15.11 3.50 -13.87
CA ALA A 41 15.82 2.52 -14.69
C ALA A 41 16.15 1.30 -13.85
N SER A 42 15.69 0.13 -14.28
CA SER A 42 15.84 -1.13 -13.55
C SER A 42 16.75 -2.11 -14.28
N TRP A 43 17.57 -2.84 -13.54
CA TRP A 43 18.61 -3.72 -14.09
C TRP A 43 18.68 -5.03 -13.32
N TRP A 44 18.77 -6.15 -14.04
CA TRP A 44 19.29 -7.39 -13.48
C TRP A 44 20.77 -7.21 -13.19
N VAL A 45 21.21 -7.60 -12.00
CA VAL A 45 22.63 -7.59 -11.60
C VAL A 45 22.99 -8.99 -11.16
N GLY A 46 23.68 -9.72 -12.05
CA GLY A 46 23.93 -11.15 -11.84
C GLY A 46 22.63 -11.97 -11.71
N PRO A 47 22.67 -13.10 -11.00
CA PRO A 47 21.49 -13.96 -10.83
C PRO A 47 20.51 -13.46 -9.78
N ASP A 48 21.01 -12.81 -8.71
CA ASP A 48 20.29 -12.69 -7.44
C ASP A 48 19.88 -11.27 -7.06
N HIS A 49 20.19 -10.26 -7.88
CA HIS A 49 19.95 -8.86 -7.53
C HIS A 49 19.25 -8.07 -8.64
N VAL A 50 18.53 -7.03 -8.20
CA VAL A 50 17.90 -6.02 -9.05
C VAL A 50 18.39 -4.65 -8.61
N ALA A 51 19.01 -3.90 -9.51
CA ALA A 51 19.34 -2.50 -9.28
C ALA A 51 18.24 -1.59 -9.80
N ARG A 52 17.93 -0.53 -9.04
CA ARG A 52 17.00 0.53 -9.45
C ARG A 52 17.65 1.90 -9.29
N CYS A 53 17.60 2.68 -10.35
CA CYS A 53 18.14 4.02 -10.42
C CYS A 53 17.02 5.02 -10.69
N ALA A 54 16.77 5.94 -9.76
CA ALA A 54 15.79 7.00 -9.97
C ALA A 54 16.23 7.97 -11.06
N LEU A 55 15.32 8.33 -11.97
CA LEU A 55 15.63 9.20 -13.10
C LEU A 55 15.53 10.69 -12.74
N ASP A 56 14.81 11.01 -11.67
CA ASP A 56 14.65 12.36 -11.15
C ASP A 56 14.57 12.39 -9.61
N ARG A 57 14.39 13.60 -9.07
CA ARG A 57 14.27 13.84 -7.63
C ARG A 57 13.02 13.20 -7.03
N GLY A 58 11.88 13.26 -7.72
CA GLY A 58 10.62 12.67 -7.24
C GLY A 58 10.71 11.15 -7.17
N GLY A 59 11.28 10.51 -8.21
CA GLY A 59 11.60 9.09 -8.23
C GLY A 59 12.56 8.70 -7.11
N SER A 60 13.48 9.59 -6.73
CA SER A 60 14.43 9.36 -5.64
C SER A 60 13.77 9.39 -4.26
N GLU A 61 12.88 10.37 -4.03
CA GLU A 61 12.09 10.46 -2.81
C GLU A 61 11.16 9.26 -2.67
N ARG A 62 10.52 8.83 -3.77
CA ARG A 62 9.68 7.63 -3.79
C ARG A 62 10.49 6.36 -3.54
N LEU A 63 11.67 6.21 -4.14
CA LEU A 63 12.51 5.02 -3.97
C LEU A 63 12.96 4.84 -2.51
N ARG A 64 13.42 5.92 -1.87
CA ARG A 64 13.80 5.90 -0.44
C ARG A 64 12.62 5.55 0.46
N ARG A 65 11.44 6.12 0.18
CA ARG A 65 10.20 5.78 0.90
C ARG A 65 9.85 4.30 0.71
N GLU A 66 9.98 3.77 -0.50
CA GLU A 66 9.68 2.38 -0.81
C GLU A 66 10.59 1.41 -0.04
N VAL A 67 11.88 1.70 0.10
CA VAL A 67 12.80 0.92 0.95
C VAL A 67 12.30 0.91 2.39
N ALA A 68 12.04 2.08 2.98
CA ALA A 68 11.60 2.17 4.37
C ALA A 68 10.23 1.49 4.59
N LEU A 69 9.34 1.54 3.60
CA LEU A 69 8.06 0.83 3.65
C LEU A 69 8.25 -0.69 3.62
N ARG A 70 9.15 -1.20 2.77
CA ARG A 70 9.46 -2.64 2.72
C ARG A 70 10.01 -3.13 4.05
N GLU A 71 10.88 -2.36 4.69
CA GLU A 71 11.39 -2.66 6.04
C GLU A 71 10.27 -2.67 7.09
N LEU A 72 9.32 -1.73 7.02
CA LEU A 72 8.18 -1.67 7.93
C LEU A 72 7.25 -2.88 7.81
N ILE A 73 7.07 -3.42 6.60
CA ILE A 73 6.08 -4.48 6.32
C ILE A 73 6.68 -5.88 6.26
N GLY A 74 7.99 -6.03 6.10
CA GLY A 74 8.65 -7.28 5.70
C GLY A 74 8.18 -8.51 6.48
N ASP A 75 8.34 -8.48 7.81
CA ASP A 75 7.97 -9.62 8.66
C ASP A 75 6.45 -9.74 8.90
N ARG A 76 5.66 -8.77 8.45
CA ARG A 76 4.22 -8.69 8.74
C ARG A 76 3.36 -9.31 7.65
N VAL A 77 3.82 -9.31 6.40
CA VAL A 77 2.97 -9.61 5.24
C VAL A 77 2.91 -11.08 4.85
N GLY A 78 3.74 -11.93 5.47
CA GLY A 78 3.70 -13.39 5.30
C GLY A 78 4.12 -13.90 3.91
N VAL A 79 4.57 -13.00 3.02
CA VAL A 79 5.15 -13.31 1.71
C VAL A 79 6.50 -12.61 1.58
N PRO A 80 7.45 -13.16 0.81
CA PRO A 80 8.75 -12.50 0.59
C PRO A 80 8.57 -11.13 -0.06
N VAL A 81 9.25 -10.12 0.48
CA VAL A 81 9.41 -8.80 -0.13
C VAL A 81 10.88 -8.58 -0.49
N PRO A 82 11.21 -7.81 -1.55
CA PRO A 82 12.61 -7.52 -1.87
C PRO A 82 13.29 -6.80 -0.71
N VAL A 83 14.48 -7.22 -0.33
CA VAL A 83 15.30 -6.58 0.71
C VAL A 83 16.35 -5.71 0.04
N SER A 84 16.49 -4.46 0.48
CA SER A 84 17.55 -3.59 -0.04
C SER A 84 18.87 -3.91 0.64
N VAL A 85 19.83 -4.43 -0.13
CA VAL A 85 21.17 -4.82 0.36
C VAL A 85 22.20 -3.71 0.17
N ALA A 86 21.93 -2.76 -0.72
CA ALA A 86 22.69 -1.52 -0.82
C ALA A 86 21.77 -0.37 -1.27
N ASN A 87 22.09 0.84 -0.84
CA ASN A 87 21.43 2.06 -1.30
C ASN A 87 22.43 3.22 -1.35
N GLY A 88 22.13 4.24 -2.16
CA GLY A 88 23.01 5.39 -2.32
C GLY A 88 22.51 6.35 -3.40
N GLU A 89 23.44 7.03 -4.04
CA GLU A 89 23.17 7.88 -5.20
C GLU A 89 23.99 7.41 -6.40
N TRP A 90 23.36 7.27 -7.57
CA TRP A 90 24.07 6.96 -8.82
C TRP A 90 24.47 8.23 -9.58
N ALA A 91 23.75 9.32 -9.34
CA ALA A 91 24.08 10.67 -9.76
C ALA A 91 23.61 11.65 -8.68
N ARG A 92 24.11 12.88 -8.69
CA ARG A 92 23.81 13.88 -7.66
C ARG A 92 22.29 14.03 -7.45
N GLY A 93 21.83 13.68 -6.26
CA GLY A 93 20.41 13.75 -5.87
C GLY A 93 19.50 12.69 -6.52
N ARG A 94 20.07 11.69 -7.21
CA ARG A 94 19.36 10.59 -7.85
C ARG A 94 19.65 9.28 -7.14
N ALA A 95 18.63 8.73 -6.47
CA ALA A 95 18.77 7.57 -5.62
C ALA A 95 19.04 6.27 -6.40
N PHE A 96 19.80 5.39 -5.77
CA PHE A 96 20.12 4.04 -6.19
C PHE A 96 19.72 3.05 -5.11
N THR A 97 19.17 1.91 -5.50
CA THR A 97 19.03 0.72 -4.64
C THR A 97 19.52 -0.52 -5.35
N LEU A 98 20.07 -1.45 -4.59
CA LEU A 98 20.33 -2.83 -4.98
C LEU A 98 19.48 -3.71 -4.07
N ASP A 99 18.51 -4.39 -4.65
CA ASP A 99 17.53 -5.19 -3.96
C ASP A 99 17.73 -6.68 -4.25
N THR A 100 17.40 -7.55 -3.30
CA THR A 100 17.36 -9.00 -3.53
C THR A 100 16.29 -9.33 -4.56
N ARG A 101 16.65 -10.17 -5.51
CA ARG A 101 15.72 -10.68 -6.51
C ARG A 101 14.79 -11.70 -5.87
N LEU A 102 13.49 -11.52 -6.06
CA LEU A 102 12.51 -12.55 -5.75
C LEU A 102 12.45 -13.57 -6.89
N GLY A 103 12.50 -14.85 -6.52
CA GLY A 103 12.18 -15.94 -7.44
C GLY A 103 10.70 -15.92 -7.80
N GLY A 104 10.37 -16.34 -9.02
CA GLY A 104 8.99 -16.44 -9.47
C GLY A 104 8.80 -15.96 -10.90
N VAL A 105 7.53 -15.98 -11.32
CA VAL A 105 7.07 -15.48 -12.61
C VAL A 105 5.82 -14.65 -12.37
N SER A 106 5.65 -13.57 -13.13
CA SER A 106 4.47 -12.71 -13.04
C SER A 106 3.17 -13.51 -13.23
N ALA A 107 2.12 -13.09 -12.51
CA ALA A 107 0.78 -13.64 -12.67
C ALA A 107 0.19 -13.42 -14.08
N GLU A 108 0.73 -12.48 -14.85
CA GLU A 108 0.38 -12.25 -16.25
C GLU A 108 0.83 -13.41 -17.17
N LEU A 109 1.93 -14.07 -16.81
CA LEU A 109 2.50 -15.18 -17.57
C LEU A 109 2.08 -16.54 -17.01
N ARG A 110 1.62 -16.59 -15.75
CA ARG A 110 1.21 -17.81 -15.09
C ARG A 110 0.01 -17.54 -14.19
N ALA A 111 -1.11 -18.19 -14.50
CA ALA A 111 -2.34 -18.07 -13.72
C ALA A 111 -2.08 -18.36 -12.23
N VAL A 112 -2.71 -17.54 -11.38
CA VAL A 112 -2.64 -17.70 -9.92
C VAL A 112 -3.43 -18.95 -9.54
N THR A 113 -2.84 -19.79 -8.69
CA THR A 113 -3.52 -20.98 -8.17
C THR A 113 -4.47 -20.59 -7.04
N ALA A 114 -5.42 -21.47 -6.68
CA ALA A 114 -6.29 -21.22 -5.53
C ALA A 114 -5.52 -21.00 -4.22
N ALA A 115 -4.36 -21.65 -4.05
CA ALA A 115 -3.47 -21.40 -2.93
C ALA A 115 -2.85 -19.99 -2.99
N GLY A 116 -2.39 -19.56 -4.18
CA GLY A 116 -1.88 -18.21 -4.39
C GLY A 116 -2.93 -17.12 -4.17
N GLU A 117 -4.19 -17.38 -4.53
CA GLU A 117 -5.31 -16.46 -4.22
C GLU A 117 -5.53 -16.33 -2.71
N ALA A 118 -5.47 -17.45 -1.97
CA ALA A 118 -5.59 -17.44 -0.52
C ALA A 118 -4.42 -16.69 0.14
N GLU A 119 -3.20 -16.86 -0.36
CA GLU A 119 -2.02 -16.11 0.09
C GLU A 119 -2.13 -14.62 -0.21
N LEU A 120 -2.61 -14.23 -1.40
CA LEU A 120 -2.88 -12.84 -1.75
C LEU A 120 -3.92 -12.21 -0.82
N ALA A 121 -5.01 -12.92 -0.54
CA ALA A 121 -6.02 -12.44 0.40
C ALA A 121 -5.42 -12.22 1.80
N ARG A 122 -4.58 -13.15 2.27
CA ARG A 122 -3.88 -13.04 3.55
C ARG A 122 -2.92 -11.85 3.57
N LEU A 123 -2.12 -11.67 2.52
CA LEU A 123 -1.23 -10.51 2.33
C LEU A 123 -2.00 -9.20 2.48
N LEU A 124 -3.14 -9.06 1.79
CA LEU A 124 -3.94 -7.84 1.82
C LEU A 124 -4.55 -7.56 3.20
N VAL A 125 -4.97 -8.61 3.93
CA VAL A 125 -5.46 -8.48 5.31
C VAL A 125 -4.34 -8.00 6.22
N LEU A 126 -3.16 -8.63 6.16
CA LEU A 126 -2.01 -8.28 6.99
C LEU A 126 -1.49 -6.86 6.69
N LEU A 127 -1.51 -6.46 5.42
CA LEU A 127 -1.15 -5.10 5.03
C LEU A 127 -2.14 -4.06 5.59
N ALA A 128 -3.44 -4.39 5.65
CA ALA A 128 -4.46 -3.52 6.22
C ALA A 128 -4.35 -3.37 7.75
N GLU A 129 -3.59 -4.24 8.43
CA GLU A 129 -3.29 -4.14 9.86
C GLU A 129 -2.12 -3.18 10.16
N VAL A 130 -1.34 -2.78 9.15
CA VAL A 130 -0.25 -1.82 9.31
C VAL A 130 -0.82 -0.45 9.73
N PRO A 131 -0.36 0.14 10.85
CA PRO A 131 -0.87 1.44 11.28
C PRO A 131 -0.59 2.54 10.24
N VAL A 132 -1.64 3.27 9.84
CA VAL A 132 -1.52 4.37 8.87
C VAL A 132 -0.51 5.42 9.34
N ALA A 133 -0.51 5.75 10.64
CA ALA A 133 0.45 6.69 11.22
C ALA A 133 1.91 6.26 11.03
N SER A 134 2.21 4.95 11.02
CA SER A 134 3.56 4.45 10.74
C SER A 134 3.96 4.68 9.29
N ALA A 135 3.04 4.53 8.35
CA ALA A 135 3.29 4.81 6.93
C ALA A 135 3.41 6.32 6.66
N GLU A 136 2.58 7.14 7.31
CA GLU A 136 2.65 8.61 7.22
C GLU A 136 3.98 9.15 7.76
N ALA A 137 4.50 8.56 8.84
CA ALA A 137 5.82 8.92 9.38
C ALA A 137 6.97 8.65 8.40
N LEU A 138 6.79 7.72 7.45
CA LEU A 138 7.72 7.46 6.35
C LEU A 138 7.50 8.39 5.14
N GLY A 139 6.60 9.35 5.26
CA GLY A 139 6.29 10.33 4.23
C GLY A 139 5.36 9.79 3.14
N VAL A 140 4.60 8.71 3.39
CA VAL A 140 3.50 8.29 2.50
C VAL A 140 2.45 9.42 2.49
N PRO A 141 2.12 9.98 1.32
CA PRO A 141 1.11 11.02 1.24
C PRO A 141 -0.24 10.49 1.75
N PRO A 142 -0.93 11.24 2.63
CA PRO A 142 -2.25 10.84 3.08
C PRO A 142 -3.23 10.89 1.90
N GLU A 143 -3.95 9.80 1.68
CA GLU A 143 -5.05 9.74 0.72
C GLU A 143 -6.36 9.48 1.48
N ALA A 144 -7.45 10.10 1.03
CA ALA A 144 -8.76 9.88 1.63
C ALA A 144 -9.12 8.37 1.53
N PRO A 145 -9.66 7.76 2.60
CA PRO A 145 -10.08 6.36 2.55
C PRO A 145 -11.03 6.11 1.38
N ARG A 146 -10.79 5.04 0.63
CA ARG A 146 -11.69 4.63 -0.46
C ARG A 146 -13.06 4.25 0.12
N ASN A 147 -14.14 4.69 -0.53
CA ASN A 147 -15.51 4.31 -0.16
C ASN A 147 -15.80 2.84 -0.56
N MET A 148 -15.23 1.90 0.19
CA MET A 148 -15.39 0.46 -0.03
C MET A 148 -16.85 0.02 0.00
N PRO A 149 -17.71 0.48 0.93
CA PRO A 149 -19.13 0.12 0.90
C PRO A 149 -19.82 0.56 -0.40
N GLY A 150 -19.50 1.76 -0.90
CA GLY A 150 -20.02 2.24 -2.18
C GLY A 150 -19.52 1.44 -3.38
N LEU A 151 -18.25 1.06 -3.38
CA LEU A 151 -17.66 0.21 -4.42
C LEU A 151 -18.29 -1.18 -4.43
N LEU A 152 -18.44 -1.81 -3.26
CA LEU A 152 -19.07 -3.12 -3.12
C LEU A 152 -20.52 -3.10 -3.60
N ARG A 153 -21.33 -2.11 -3.19
CA ARG A 153 -22.71 -1.97 -3.69
C ARG A 153 -22.77 -1.89 -5.22
N ARG A 154 -21.88 -1.10 -5.84
CA ARG A 154 -21.81 -1.00 -7.31
C ARG A 154 -21.38 -2.31 -7.96
N ALA A 155 -20.39 -2.99 -7.38
CA ALA A 155 -19.89 -4.27 -7.87
C ALA A 155 -20.98 -5.36 -7.78
N THR A 156 -21.70 -5.44 -6.66
CA THR A 156 -22.83 -6.37 -6.50
C THR A 156 -23.93 -6.12 -7.52
N ALA A 157 -24.37 -4.86 -7.68
CA ALA A 157 -25.41 -4.52 -8.66
C ALA A 157 -24.99 -4.84 -10.12
N ALA A 158 -23.71 -4.61 -10.45
CA ALA A 158 -23.18 -4.99 -11.75
C ALA A 158 -23.16 -6.52 -11.94
N ALA A 159 -22.71 -7.27 -10.93
CA ALA A 159 -22.67 -8.73 -10.97
C ALA A 159 -24.09 -9.35 -11.08
N GLU A 160 -25.07 -8.80 -10.38
CA GLU A 160 -26.48 -9.19 -10.48
C GLU A 160 -27.01 -8.97 -11.91
N SER A 161 -26.72 -7.82 -12.52
CA SER A 161 -27.13 -7.52 -13.90
C SER A 161 -26.48 -8.45 -14.94
N VAL A 162 -25.22 -8.84 -14.74
CA VAL A 162 -24.52 -9.80 -15.60
C VAL A 162 -25.05 -11.23 -15.38
N ALA A 163 -25.34 -11.62 -14.13
CA ALA A 163 -25.90 -12.92 -13.79
C ALA A 163 -27.32 -13.10 -14.38
N ALA A 164 -28.14 -12.04 -14.37
CA ALA A 164 -29.47 -12.06 -14.99
C ALA A 164 -29.43 -12.35 -16.51
N ARG A 165 -28.29 -12.09 -17.16
CA ARG A 165 -28.05 -12.39 -18.57
C ARG A 165 -27.37 -13.75 -18.80
N GLY A 166 -27.12 -14.52 -17.74
CA GLY A 166 -26.45 -15.83 -17.81
C GLY A 166 -24.93 -15.75 -18.01
N GLU A 167 -24.34 -14.56 -17.89
CA GLU A 167 -22.91 -14.31 -18.13
C GLU A 167 -22.07 -14.37 -16.84
N PHE A 168 -22.71 -14.58 -15.68
CA PHE A 168 -22.06 -14.70 -14.39
C PHE A 168 -22.75 -15.76 -13.52
N ALA A 169 -21.96 -16.55 -12.80
CA ALA A 169 -22.46 -17.60 -11.93
C ALA A 169 -23.09 -17.00 -10.66
N SER A 170 -24.42 -17.10 -10.55
CA SER A 170 -25.21 -16.43 -9.51
C SER A 170 -24.90 -16.93 -8.09
N ASP A 171 -24.40 -18.16 -7.95
CA ASP A 171 -23.91 -18.75 -6.70
C ASP A 171 -22.66 -18.05 -6.15
N LEU A 172 -21.96 -17.25 -6.96
CA LEU A 172 -20.83 -16.44 -6.53
C LEU A 172 -21.24 -15.07 -5.97
N LEU A 173 -22.49 -14.61 -6.17
CA LEU A 173 -22.97 -13.31 -5.68
C LEU A 173 -22.81 -13.14 -4.15
N PRO A 174 -23.07 -14.16 -3.29
CA PRO A 174 -22.83 -14.05 -1.86
C PRO A 174 -21.37 -13.75 -1.49
N ARG A 175 -20.40 -14.06 -2.37
CA ARG A 175 -18.96 -13.80 -2.14
C ARG A 175 -18.59 -12.33 -2.32
N LEU A 176 -19.42 -11.55 -3.01
CA LEU A 176 -19.23 -10.10 -3.16
C LEU A 176 -19.70 -9.32 -1.92
N HIS A 177 -20.26 -10.03 -0.93
CA HIS A 177 -20.67 -9.44 0.34
C HIS A 177 -19.53 -9.56 1.37
N VAL A 178 -18.94 -8.43 1.75
CA VAL A 178 -18.08 -8.36 2.94
C VAL A 178 -18.97 -7.93 4.11
N PRO A 179 -19.07 -8.72 5.21
CA PRO A 179 -19.71 -8.25 6.42
C PRO A 179 -19.09 -6.91 6.84
N GLY A 180 -19.91 -5.92 7.14
CA GLY A 180 -19.40 -4.63 7.62
C GLY A 180 -18.44 -4.83 8.79
N ARG A 181 -17.25 -4.22 8.72
CA ARG A 181 -16.24 -4.23 9.79
C ARG A 181 -16.94 -3.97 11.12
N ARG A 182 -16.94 -4.96 12.02
CA ARG A 182 -17.39 -4.76 13.40
C ARG A 182 -16.45 -3.71 14.00
N ALA A 183 -17.00 -2.57 14.42
CA ALA A 183 -16.22 -1.56 15.12
C ALA A 183 -15.52 -2.22 16.33
N PRO A 184 -14.26 -1.88 16.63
CA PRO A 184 -13.62 -2.35 17.86
C PRO A 184 -14.51 -1.97 19.05
N PRO A 185 -14.66 -2.85 20.06
CA PRO A 185 -15.35 -2.46 21.28
C PRO A 185 -14.68 -1.20 21.82
N HIS A 186 -15.49 -0.17 22.05
CA HIS A 186 -15.06 1.07 22.68
C HIS A 186 -14.30 0.70 23.96
N PRO A 187 -13.10 1.25 24.25
CA PRO A 187 -12.44 0.96 25.51
C PRO A 187 -13.40 1.32 26.63
N ALA A 188 -13.66 0.33 27.49
CA ALA A 188 -14.48 0.51 28.67
C ALA A 188 -13.98 1.75 29.41
N ARG A 189 -14.89 2.68 29.71
CA ARG A 189 -14.60 3.81 30.59
C ARG A 189 -14.21 3.22 31.94
N TRP A 190 -12.93 3.27 32.28
CA TRP A 190 -12.49 2.97 33.63
C TRP A 190 -12.98 4.12 34.51
N CYS A 191 -14.02 3.86 35.29
CA CYS A 191 -14.34 4.72 36.43
C CYS A 191 -13.23 4.52 37.45
N THR A 192 -12.31 5.47 37.54
CA THR A 192 -11.42 5.57 38.70
C THR A 192 -12.25 6.06 39.87
N THR A 193 -12.65 5.14 40.74
CA THR A 193 -13.14 5.47 42.07
C THR A 193 -11.97 6.06 42.85
N THR A 194 -11.91 7.38 42.95
CA THR A 194 -11.14 8.06 44.00
C THR A 194 -12.09 8.97 44.76
N SER A 195 -12.48 8.48 45.94
CA SER A 195 -12.85 9.16 47.17
C SER A 195 -13.66 10.46 47.13
N ARG A 196 -14.84 10.36 47.77
CA ARG A 196 -15.50 11.38 48.62
C ARG A 196 -15.63 12.79 48.02
N GLU A 197 -16.77 13.05 47.40
CA GLU A 197 -17.68 14.09 47.90
C GLU A 197 -19.06 13.94 47.24
N SER A 198 -20.07 13.79 48.09
CA SER A 198 -21.47 13.70 47.73
C SER A 198 -21.99 15.05 47.27
N ILE A 199 -22.25 15.24 45.96
CA ILE A 199 -23.30 16.15 45.50
C ILE A 199 -24.02 15.53 44.30
N CYS A 200 -25.15 14.88 44.57
CA CYS A 200 -26.17 14.60 43.56
C CYS A 200 -26.78 15.93 43.09
N SER A 201 -26.48 16.33 41.86
CA SER A 201 -27.31 17.31 41.14
C SER A 201 -28.07 16.57 40.04
N SER A 202 -29.34 16.24 40.33
CA SER A 202 -30.29 15.74 39.33
C SER A 202 -30.49 16.76 38.20
N PRO A 203 -30.58 16.35 36.92
CA PRO A 203 -31.17 17.21 35.91
C PRO A 203 -32.68 17.30 36.16
N ARG A 204 -33.13 18.51 36.51
CA ARG A 204 -34.54 18.89 36.61
C ARG A 204 -35.25 18.65 35.28
N THR A 205 -36.24 17.78 35.30
CA THR A 205 -37.35 17.74 34.35
C THR A 205 -38.29 18.91 34.60
N ALA A 206 -38.45 19.76 33.59
CA ALA A 206 -39.60 20.64 33.30
C ALA A 206 -39.25 21.35 31.97
N GLY A 207 -40.04 21.43 30.92
CA GLY A 207 -41.48 21.27 30.75
C GLY A 207 -41.92 22.28 29.68
N SER A 208 -43.03 21.98 28.99
CA SER A 208 -43.77 22.84 28.05
C SER A 208 -43.22 22.91 26.61
N ALA A 209 -43.82 22.26 25.61
CA ALA A 209 -45.17 22.43 25.02
C ALA A 209 -45.36 23.77 24.31
N ALA A 210 -45.42 23.72 22.97
CA ALA A 210 -46.17 24.63 22.13
C ALA A 210 -46.53 23.93 20.80
N CYS A 211 -47.74 23.40 20.75
CA CYS A 211 -48.49 23.20 19.50
C CYS A 211 -48.72 24.57 18.86
N TRP A 212 -48.53 24.69 17.54
CA TRP A 212 -49.22 25.69 16.74
C TRP A 212 -49.69 25.05 15.43
N THR A 213 -50.99 24.75 15.37
CA THR A 213 -51.77 24.59 14.16
C THR A 213 -52.34 25.97 13.80
N GLY A 214 -52.32 26.36 12.53
CA GLY A 214 -52.91 27.64 12.10
C GLY A 214 -52.78 27.90 10.61
N ARG A 215 -53.85 27.57 9.89
CA ARG A 215 -54.10 27.76 8.45
C ARG A 215 -54.69 29.16 8.17
N THR A 216 -54.71 29.55 6.89
CA THR A 216 -55.34 30.71 6.20
C THR A 216 -54.37 31.87 5.94
N ARG A 217 -54.23 32.40 4.73
CA ARG A 217 -55.11 32.48 3.55
C ARG A 217 -54.53 31.82 2.30
#